data_AF-A0A7Z9N440-F1
#
_entry.id   AF-A0A7Z9N440-F1
#
_cell.length_a   1.000
_cell.length_b   1.000
_cell.length_c   1.000
_cell.angle_alpha   90.00
_cell.angle_beta   90.00
_cell.angle_gamma   90.00
#
_symmetry.space_group_name_H-M   'P 1'
#
loop_
_entity.id
_entity.type
_entity.pdbx_description
1 polymer ?
#
loop_
_entity_poly.entity_id
_entity_poly.type
_entity_poly.pdbx_seq_one_letter_code
_entity_poly.pdbx_strand_id
1 'polypeptide(L)'
;MSSRRKIGYTAAGTGLVIFLAFLYFPSSVLDGEKGDPSQSAIEVDLHDVYFETILAARNLHRPFPKMAVREDNPDSPEKIVLGRLLFFDPILSGDNTISCAHCHHPDLGFTDNRGQSMGRNGDGVGSGRKGGTVLRRGSPTIWNAAFNHAQFWDGRADDLEHQAIFPITDSTEMNQGREELERELSAIPEYADQFRNAFGGDKPVSFQNTAYSIASFERTILSDNSRFDKYTRGDQAALSTNERHGLNVFRSLKTRCFECHNIPTFNNPDFKVVGVPDLDPEKPDLGRF
;
A
#
# COMPACT_ATOMS: atom_id res chain seq x y z
N MET A 1 53.79 38.66 49.66
CA MET A 1 55.03 39.24 49.09
C MET A 1 55.44 38.35 47.93
N SER A 2 55.10 38.67 46.67
CA SER A 2 55.91 39.44 45.71
C SER A 2 57.35 38.91 45.63
N SER A 3 57.79 38.22 44.56
CA SER A 3 58.40 38.77 43.32
C SER A 3 59.45 37.71 42.89
N ARG A 4 59.78 37.34 41.64
CA ARG A 4 59.61 37.89 40.29
C ARG A 4 59.95 36.77 39.29
N ARG A 5 59.38 36.86 38.08
CA ARG A 5 59.76 36.09 36.88
C ARG A 5 61.15 36.48 36.36
N LYS A 6 61.83 35.53 35.70
CA LYS A 6 62.63 35.80 34.49
C LYS A 6 62.33 34.72 33.44
N ILE A 7 61.98 35.20 32.25
CA ILE A 7 61.77 34.42 31.02
C ILE A 7 63.10 34.43 30.26
N GLY A 8 63.49 33.29 29.70
CA GLY A 8 64.53 33.18 28.68
C GLY A 8 64.03 32.27 27.56
N TYR A 9 63.76 32.85 26.39
CA TYR A 9 63.55 32.13 25.13
C TYR A 9 64.89 32.06 24.38
N THR A 10 65.25 30.88 23.88
CA THR A 10 66.20 30.55 22.78
C THR A 10 66.33 29.03 22.82
N ALA A 11 66.24 28.21 21.77
CA ALA A 11 65.97 28.35 20.35
C ALA A 11 65.51 26.93 19.92
N ALA A 12 64.36 26.72 19.28
CA ALA A 12 64.23 26.68 17.82
C ALA A 12 65.48 26.08 17.13
N GLY A 13 65.63 24.74 17.13
CA GLY A 13 66.79 24.13 16.48
C GLY A 13 66.77 22.64 16.17
N THR A 14 65.70 21.89 16.48
CA THR A 14 65.74 20.41 16.29
C THR A 14 64.48 19.80 15.66
N GLY A 15 63.41 20.58 15.44
CA GLY A 15 62.16 20.09 14.84
C GLY A 15 62.06 20.19 13.31
N LEU A 16 62.93 20.97 12.65
CA LEU A 16 62.81 21.27 11.21
C LEU A 16 63.62 20.34 10.29
N VAL A 17 64.41 19.41 10.82
CA VAL A 17 65.23 18.50 10.00
C VAL A 17 64.51 17.17 9.71
N ILE A 18 63.51 16.79 10.50
CA ILE A 18 62.75 15.54 10.28
C ILE A 18 61.65 15.71 9.22
N PHE A 19 61.11 16.92 9.02
CA PHE A 19 60.02 17.17 8.08
C PHE A 19 60.44 17.34 6.61
N LEU A 20 61.72 17.57 6.32
CA LEU A 20 62.23 17.72 4.95
C LEU A 20 62.81 16.44 4.35
N ALA A 21 63.01 15.38 5.14
CA ALA A 21 63.50 14.10 4.63
C ALA A 21 62.41 13.29 3.88
N PHE A 22 61.13 13.55 4.12
CA PHE A 22 60.02 12.88 3.41
C PHE A 22 59.71 13.48 2.03
N LEU A 23 60.31 14.62 1.66
CA LEU A 23 60.09 15.26 0.36
C LEU A 23 61.09 14.85 -0.72
N TYR A 24 62.05 13.97 -0.42
CA TYR A 24 63.10 13.55 -1.36
C TYR A 24 63.37 12.04 -1.44
N PHE A 25 62.55 11.19 -0.81
CA PHE A 25 62.56 9.76 -1.13
C PHE A 25 61.57 9.50 -2.27
N PRO A 26 62.02 9.08 -3.47
CA PRO A 26 61.11 8.58 -4.48
C PRO A 26 60.41 7.33 -3.93
N SER A 27 59.10 7.43 -3.74
CA SER A 27 58.23 6.40 -3.17
C SER A 27 58.02 5.20 -4.11
N SER A 28 59.08 4.69 -4.73
CA SER A 28 59.06 3.45 -5.50
C SER A 28 58.76 2.21 -4.64
N VAL A 29 58.67 2.38 -3.32
CA VAL A 29 58.26 1.34 -2.35
C VAL A 29 56.79 1.47 -1.91
N LEU A 30 56.09 2.56 -2.24
CA LEU A 30 54.63 2.69 -2.03
C LEU A 30 53.80 2.45 -3.31
N ASP A 31 54.45 2.35 -4.47
CA ASP A 31 53.80 1.99 -5.74
C ASP A 31 53.84 0.47 -6.04
N GLY A 32 54.25 -0.35 -5.06
CA GLY A 32 54.50 -1.79 -5.22
C GLY A 32 53.29 -2.73 -5.19
N GLU A 33 52.09 -2.24 -4.89
CA GLU A 33 50.83 -2.98 -5.03
C GLU A 33 49.73 -2.04 -5.51
N LYS A 34 49.91 -1.41 -6.68
CA LYS A 34 48.73 -1.02 -7.45
C LYS A 34 48.15 -2.31 -7.99
N GLY A 35 47.21 -2.88 -7.24
CA GLY A 35 46.32 -3.93 -7.72
C GLY A 35 45.81 -3.57 -9.12
N ASP A 36 45.60 -4.60 -9.93
CA ASP A 36 45.13 -4.50 -11.31
C ASP A 36 44.11 -3.35 -11.46
N PRO A 37 44.34 -2.35 -12.34
CA PRO A 37 43.41 -1.25 -12.59
C PRO A 37 41.99 -1.73 -12.94
N SER A 38 41.87 -2.96 -13.47
CA SER A 38 40.59 -3.61 -13.73
C SER A 38 39.84 -3.97 -12.45
N GLN A 39 40.53 -4.36 -11.37
CA GLN A 39 39.92 -4.65 -10.08
C GLN A 39 39.55 -3.38 -9.32
N SER A 40 40.39 -2.33 -9.36
CA SER A 40 40.08 -1.07 -8.67
C SER A 40 38.89 -0.32 -9.28
N ALA A 41 38.71 -0.39 -10.60
CA ALA A 41 37.55 0.22 -11.25
C ALA A 41 36.24 -0.51 -10.90
N ILE A 42 36.29 -1.84 -10.77
CA ILE A 42 35.13 -2.66 -10.36
C ILE A 42 34.81 -2.47 -8.87
N GLU A 43 35.81 -2.36 -7.99
CA GLU A 43 35.62 -2.14 -6.55
C GLU A 43 35.08 -0.73 -6.24
N VAL A 44 35.57 0.30 -6.96
CA VAL A 44 35.08 1.68 -6.82
C VAL A 44 33.65 1.81 -7.36
N ASP A 45 33.32 1.16 -8.49
CA ASP A 45 31.96 1.12 -9.03
C ASP A 45 30.98 0.40 -8.07
N LEU A 46 31.40 -0.72 -7.46
CA LEU A 46 30.59 -1.42 -6.46
C LEU A 46 30.33 -0.58 -5.21
N HIS A 47 31.32 0.16 -4.72
CA HIS A 47 31.17 1.03 -3.56
C HIS A 47 30.25 2.22 -3.85
N ASP A 48 30.45 2.92 -4.97
CA ASP A 48 29.62 4.07 -5.33
C ASP A 48 28.18 3.66 -5.64
N VAL A 49 27.98 2.54 -6.35
CA VAL A 49 26.65 1.94 -6.56
C VAL A 49 26.02 1.56 -5.23
N TYR A 50 26.77 0.97 -4.29
CA TYR A 50 26.26 0.58 -2.98
C TYR A 50 25.84 1.79 -2.14
N PHE A 51 26.67 2.84 -2.08
CA PHE A 51 26.35 4.05 -1.33
C PHE A 51 25.19 4.85 -1.96
N GLU A 52 25.14 5.00 -3.28
CA GLU A 52 24.01 5.61 -3.97
C GLU A 52 22.72 4.82 -3.77
N THR A 53 22.80 3.48 -3.75
CA THR A 53 21.62 2.63 -3.48
C THR A 53 21.14 2.76 -2.03
N ILE A 54 22.07 2.84 -1.06
CA ILE A 54 21.72 3.12 0.35
C ILE A 54 21.06 4.50 0.48
N LEU A 55 21.60 5.53 -0.17
CA LEU A 55 21.02 6.88 -0.16
C LEU A 55 19.63 6.88 -0.82
N ALA A 56 19.46 6.15 -1.93
CA ALA A 56 18.18 6.00 -2.61
C ALA A 56 17.12 5.31 -1.74
N ALA A 57 17.51 4.36 -0.87
CA ALA A 57 16.62 3.61 0.02
C ALA A 57 16.29 4.35 1.33
N ARG A 58 17.17 5.20 1.85
CA ARG A 58 17.05 5.85 3.17
C ARG A 58 15.77 6.69 3.40
N ASN A 59 15.06 7.07 2.34
CA ASN A 59 13.80 7.84 2.42
C ASN A 59 12.57 7.10 1.86
N LEU A 60 12.72 5.82 1.52
CA LEU A 60 11.63 4.99 1.02
C LEU A 60 10.83 4.30 2.13
N HIS A 61 11.46 4.01 3.26
CA HIS A 61 10.76 3.40 4.38
C HIS A 61 9.94 4.47 5.11
N ARG A 62 8.63 4.47 4.84
CA ARG A 62 7.67 5.38 5.48
C ARG A 62 6.62 4.57 6.23
N PRO A 63 6.13 5.06 7.37
CA PRO A 63 5.00 4.43 8.03
C PRO A 63 3.78 4.47 7.10
N PHE A 64 2.95 3.43 7.17
CA PHE A 64 1.63 3.48 6.55
C PHE A 64 0.82 4.63 7.15
N PRO A 65 -0.11 5.23 6.39
CA PRO A 65 -1.06 6.18 6.93
C PRO A 65 -1.82 5.58 8.12
N LYS A 66 -2.35 6.43 9.00
CA LYS A 66 -3.26 5.96 10.05
C LYS A 66 -4.49 5.34 9.38
N MET A 67 -4.75 4.07 9.67
CA MET A 67 -5.95 3.38 9.22
C MET A 67 -7.20 4.05 9.78
N ALA A 68 -8.23 4.21 8.94
CA ALA A 68 -9.51 4.74 9.38
C ALA A 68 -10.30 3.66 10.15
N VAL A 69 -10.51 3.89 11.44
CA VAL A 69 -11.32 3.05 12.33
C VAL A 69 -12.33 3.97 13.01
N ARG A 70 -13.62 3.65 12.88
CA ARG A 70 -14.66 4.42 13.54
C ARG A 70 -14.69 4.13 15.03
N GLU A 71 -14.98 5.15 15.84
CA GLU A 71 -15.12 4.99 17.30
C GLU A 71 -16.29 4.06 17.68
N ASP A 72 -17.35 4.04 16.88
CA ASP A 72 -18.52 3.18 17.06
C ASP A 72 -18.36 1.80 16.38
N ASN A 73 -17.28 1.57 15.64
CA ASN A 73 -16.92 0.26 15.09
C ASN A 73 -15.44 -0.10 15.33
N PRO A 74 -15.01 -0.27 16.60
CA PRO A 74 -13.68 -0.81 16.87
C PRO A 74 -13.61 -2.26 16.39
N ASP A 75 -12.46 -2.66 15.83
CA ASP A 75 -12.25 -4.02 15.36
C ASP A 75 -12.17 -5.01 16.53
N SER A 76 -12.71 -6.21 16.32
CA SER A 76 -12.53 -7.36 17.22
C SER A 76 -12.33 -8.63 16.39
N PRO A 77 -11.72 -9.69 16.96
CA PRO A 77 -11.59 -10.97 16.26
C PRO A 77 -12.94 -11.52 15.78
N GLU A 78 -14.00 -11.37 16.56
CA GLU A 78 -15.35 -11.83 16.25
C GLU A 78 -15.94 -11.08 15.06
N LYS A 79 -15.79 -9.74 15.01
CA LYS A 79 -16.21 -8.93 13.87
C LYS A 79 -15.46 -9.29 12.59
N ILE A 80 -14.15 -9.51 12.69
CA ILE A 80 -13.31 -9.91 11.55
C ILE A 80 -13.75 -11.28 11.01
N VAL A 81 -14.01 -12.25 11.89
CA VAL A 81 -14.46 -13.59 11.48
C VAL A 81 -15.83 -13.51 10.81
N LEU A 82 -16.78 -12.79 11.39
CA LEU A 82 -18.10 -12.59 10.82
C LEU A 82 -18.03 -11.88 9.46
N GLY A 83 -17.25 -10.80 9.37
CA GLY A 83 -17.03 -10.06 8.12
C GLY A 83 -16.43 -10.92 7.02
N ARG A 84 -15.47 -11.78 7.37
CA ARG A 84 -14.89 -12.75 6.43
C ARG A 84 -15.94 -13.73 5.94
N LEU A 85 -16.82 -14.25 6.79
CA LEU A 85 -17.89 -15.15 6.34
C LEU A 85 -18.79 -14.44 5.33
N LEU A 86 -19.29 -13.26 5.70
CA LEU A 86 -20.18 -12.45 4.86
C LEU A 86 -19.53 -12.05 3.53
N PHE A 87 -18.24 -11.72 3.52
CA PHE A 87 -17.51 -11.33 2.30
C PHE A 87 -17.57 -12.39 1.19
N PHE A 88 -17.55 -13.67 1.57
CA PHE A 88 -17.60 -14.80 0.62
C PHE A 88 -19.01 -15.35 0.41
N ASP A 89 -19.98 -14.99 1.25
CA ASP A 89 -21.33 -15.55 1.24
C ASP A 89 -22.26 -14.79 0.26
N PRO A 90 -22.89 -15.48 -0.70
CA PRO A 90 -23.86 -14.87 -1.60
C PRO A 90 -25.12 -14.30 -0.92
N ILE A 91 -25.38 -14.61 0.35
CA ILE A 91 -26.54 -14.12 1.12
C ILE A 91 -26.69 -12.60 1.12
N LEU A 92 -25.59 -11.88 0.90
CA LEU A 92 -25.56 -10.43 0.79
C LEU A 92 -26.25 -9.90 -0.48
N SER A 93 -26.60 -10.75 -1.44
CA SER A 93 -27.30 -10.37 -2.67
C SER A 93 -28.76 -10.81 -2.65
N GLY A 94 -29.66 -9.99 -3.20
CA GLY A 94 -31.11 -10.24 -3.10
C GLY A 94 -31.59 -11.49 -3.85
N ASP A 95 -30.76 -12.07 -4.71
CA ASP A 95 -31.01 -13.36 -5.37
C ASP A 95 -30.07 -14.49 -4.87
N ASN A 96 -29.26 -14.21 -3.86
CA ASN A 96 -28.30 -15.15 -3.26
C ASN A 96 -27.30 -15.76 -4.26
N THR A 97 -26.90 -14.99 -5.28
CA THR A 97 -25.94 -15.44 -6.32
C THR A 97 -24.59 -14.71 -6.32
N ILE A 98 -24.46 -13.58 -5.61
CA ILE A 98 -23.26 -12.74 -5.61
C ILE A 98 -22.81 -12.42 -4.19
N SER A 99 -21.50 -12.51 -3.99
CA SER A 99 -20.79 -12.05 -2.79
C SER A 99 -19.72 -11.02 -3.15
N CYS A 100 -19.15 -10.34 -2.15
CA CYS A 100 -18.04 -9.40 -2.36
C CYS A 100 -16.89 -10.06 -3.14
N ALA A 101 -16.60 -11.34 -2.84
CA ALA A 101 -15.55 -12.13 -3.48
C ALA A 101 -15.72 -12.38 -4.98
N HIS A 102 -16.93 -12.20 -5.55
CA HIS A 102 -17.12 -12.29 -7.00
C HIS A 102 -16.48 -11.11 -7.76
N CYS A 103 -16.45 -9.93 -7.12
CA CYS A 103 -15.85 -8.71 -7.67
C CYS A 103 -14.48 -8.39 -7.06
N HIS A 104 -14.17 -8.94 -5.88
CA HIS A 104 -12.93 -8.72 -5.15
C HIS A 104 -12.29 -10.08 -4.79
N HIS A 105 -11.98 -10.87 -5.81
CA HIS A 105 -11.52 -12.25 -5.63
C HIS A 105 -10.04 -12.30 -5.20
N PRO A 106 -9.66 -13.04 -4.13
CA PRO A 106 -8.27 -13.08 -3.65
C PRO A 106 -7.25 -13.47 -4.72
N ASP A 107 -7.54 -14.51 -5.51
CA ASP A 107 -6.65 -14.99 -6.58
C ASP A 107 -6.48 -14.00 -7.76
N LEU A 108 -7.33 -12.97 -7.81
CA LEU A 108 -7.30 -11.91 -8.82
C LEU A 108 -6.79 -10.59 -8.22
N GLY A 109 -6.00 -10.67 -7.15
CA GLY A 109 -5.47 -9.50 -6.46
C GLY A 109 -6.56 -8.69 -5.77
N PHE A 110 -7.61 -9.35 -5.28
CA PHE A 110 -8.80 -8.72 -4.72
C PHE A 110 -9.51 -7.74 -5.67
N THR A 111 -9.47 -8.07 -6.96
CA THR A 111 -10.25 -7.44 -8.04
C THR A 111 -11.07 -8.53 -8.75
N ASP A 112 -11.75 -8.18 -9.84
CA ASP A 112 -12.31 -9.15 -10.77
C ASP A 112 -11.45 -9.34 -12.03
N ASN A 113 -10.30 -8.66 -12.14
CA ASN A 113 -9.44 -8.68 -13.33
C ASN A 113 -10.22 -8.34 -14.63
N ARG A 114 -11.19 -7.42 -14.55
CA ARG A 114 -11.97 -6.90 -15.70
C ARG A 114 -11.78 -5.38 -15.81
N GLY A 115 -11.91 -4.85 -17.02
CA GLY A 115 -11.94 -3.39 -17.23
C GLY A 115 -13.20 -2.73 -16.66
N GLN A 116 -14.35 -3.39 -16.85
CA GLN A 116 -15.63 -3.06 -16.23
C GLN A 116 -16.17 -4.29 -15.52
N SER A 117 -16.62 -4.10 -14.29
CA SER A 117 -17.13 -5.19 -13.47
C SER A 117 -18.47 -5.73 -13.97
N MET A 118 -18.84 -6.91 -13.49
CA MET A 118 -20.09 -7.56 -13.84
C MET A 118 -20.88 -7.91 -12.58
N GLY A 119 -21.95 -7.16 -12.34
CA GLY A 119 -22.83 -7.31 -11.18
C GLY A 119 -23.83 -8.46 -11.32
N ARG A 120 -25.09 -8.18 -10.96
CA ARG A 120 -26.19 -9.17 -10.88
C ARG A 120 -26.38 -10.02 -12.13
N ASN A 121 -26.97 -11.20 -11.94
CA ASN A 121 -27.27 -12.19 -12.99
C ASN A 121 -26.03 -12.77 -13.69
N GLY A 122 -24.82 -12.46 -13.21
CA GLY A 122 -23.59 -13.01 -13.76
C GLY A 122 -23.25 -14.38 -13.16
N ASP A 123 -22.69 -15.26 -13.97
CA ASP A 123 -22.21 -16.57 -13.56
C ASP A 123 -20.68 -16.64 -13.70
N GLY A 124 -20.02 -17.28 -12.73
CA GLY A 124 -18.55 -17.40 -12.66
C GLY A 124 -17.84 -16.20 -12.03
N VAL A 125 -16.49 -16.20 -12.09
CA VAL A 125 -15.63 -15.15 -11.54
C VAL A 125 -14.62 -14.67 -12.58
N GLY A 126 -14.05 -13.50 -12.35
CA GLY A 126 -12.94 -13.01 -13.16
C GLY A 126 -13.30 -12.67 -14.61
N SER A 127 -12.34 -12.89 -15.51
CA SER A 127 -12.57 -12.86 -16.96
C SER A 127 -13.52 -13.95 -17.46
N GLY A 128 -13.71 -15.02 -16.67
CA GLY A 128 -14.66 -16.09 -16.94
C GLY A 128 -16.12 -15.73 -16.67
N ARG A 129 -16.38 -14.66 -15.89
CA ARG A 129 -17.73 -14.24 -15.51
C ARG A 129 -18.54 -13.73 -16.71
N LYS A 130 -19.76 -14.23 -16.91
CA LYS A 130 -20.62 -13.96 -18.09
C LYS A 130 -22.09 -13.77 -17.72
N GLY A 131 -22.86 -13.13 -18.62
CA GLY A 131 -24.32 -13.02 -18.52
C GLY A 131 -24.86 -11.92 -17.62
N GLY A 132 -24.03 -11.36 -16.73
CA GLY A 132 -24.46 -10.35 -15.76
C GLY A 132 -24.48 -8.93 -16.30
N THR A 133 -25.03 -8.02 -15.48
CA THR A 133 -25.07 -6.59 -15.77
C THR A 133 -23.67 -6.00 -15.74
N VAL A 134 -23.21 -5.44 -16.86
CA VAL A 134 -21.92 -4.74 -16.93
C VAL A 134 -22.03 -3.40 -16.20
N LEU A 135 -21.14 -3.19 -15.24
CA LEU A 135 -21.08 -1.99 -14.42
C LEU A 135 -20.26 -0.90 -15.11
N ARG A 136 -20.46 0.35 -14.68
CA ARG A 136 -19.78 1.51 -15.25
C ARG A 136 -18.25 1.48 -15.04
N ARG A 137 -17.80 0.94 -13.91
CA ARG A 137 -16.38 0.91 -13.51
C ARG A 137 -15.91 -0.51 -13.21
N GLY A 138 -14.61 -0.71 -13.30
CA GLY A 138 -13.94 -1.91 -12.77
C GLY A 138 -13.80 -1.84 -11.25
N SER A 139 -13.80 -3.02 -10.64
CA SER A 139 -13.60 -3.23 -9.22
C SER A 139 -12.16 -2.88 -8.82
N PRO A 140 -11.93 -1.84 -7.99
CA PRO A 140 -10.60 -1.56 -7.48
C PRO A 140 -10.16 -2.68 -6.53
N THR A 141 -8.84 -2.84 -6.35
CA THR A 141 -8.34 -3.78 -5.34
C THR A 141 -8.70 -3.31 -3.95
N ILE A 142 -9.00 -4.24 -3.05
CA ILE A 142 -9.13 -3.95 -1.62
C ILE A 142 -7.85 -4.20 -0.81
N TRP A 143 -6.74 -4.59 -1.47
CA TRP A 143 -5.43 -4.56 -0.83
C TRP A 143 -5.14 -3.15 -0.32
N ASN A 144 -4.86 -3.03 0.98
CA ASN A 144 -4.53 -1.77 1.63
C ASN A 144 -5.63 -0.68 1.55
N ALA A 145 -6.87 -1.02 1.15
CA ALA A 145 -7.95 -0.02 1.00
C ALA A 145 -8.35 0.65 2.32
N ALA A 146 -8.08 0.00 3.44
CA ALA A 146 -8.26 0.55 4.79
C ALA A 146 -7.39 1.79 5.09
N PHE A 147 -6.35 2.04 4.29
CA PHE A 147 -5.51 3.23 4.39
C PHE A 147 -5.95 4.37 3.45
N ASN A 148 -6.97 4.14 2.62
CA ASN A 148 -7.50 5.19 1.75
C ASN A 148 -8.20 6.27 2.58
N HIS A 149 -8.05 7.53 2.16
CA HIS A 149 -8.75 8.65 2.80
C HIS A 149 -10.25 8.64 2.51
N ALA A 150 -10.65 8.14 1.34
CA ALA A 150 -12.03 7.93 0.92
C ALA A 150 -12.08 6.70 -0.02
N GLN A 151 -13.24 6.08 -0.15
CA GLN A 151 -13.45 4.87 -0.93
C GLN A 151 -14.17 5.13 -2.25
N PHE A 152 -14.10 4.16 -3.16
CA PHE A 152 -14.46 4.26 -4.59
C PHE A 152 -13.55 5.17 -5.43
N TRP A 153 -13.59 4.97 -6.75
CA TRP A 153 -12.89 5.79 -7.74
C TRP A 153 -13.21 7.30 -7.67
N ASP A 154 -14.40 7.66 -7.20
CA ASP A 154 -14.85 9.06 -7.04
C ASP A 154 -14.82 9.55 -5.59
N GLY A 155 -14.44 8.71 -4.63
CA GLY A 155 -14.35 9.08 -3.22
C GLY A 155 -15.69 9.40 -2.58
N ARG A 156 -16.80 8.84 -3.09
CA ARG A 156 -18.15 9.16 -2.58
C ARG A 156 -18.47 8.54 -1.22
N ALA A 157 -17.65 7.58 -0.76
CA ALA A 157 -17.78 6.97 0.55
C ALA A 157 -16.60 7.37 1.43
N ASP A 158 -16.87 7.76 2.67
CA ASP A 158 -15.87 8.31 3.58
C ASP A 158 -14.92 7.24 4.14
N ASP A 159 -15.40 6.01 4.28
CA ASP A 159 -14.69 4.88 4.87
C ASP A 159 -15.27 3.53 4.38
N LEU A 160 -14.72 2.42 4.90
CA LEU A 160 -15.12 1.06 4.52
C LEU A 160 -16.54 0.74 4.96
N GLU A 161 -16.97 1.18 6.14
CA GLU A 161 -18.35 1.00 6.60
C GLU A 161 -19.36 1.68 5.68
N HIS A 162 -19.09 2.91 5.26
CA HIS A 162 -19.94 3.61 4.30
C HIS A 162 -19.89 2.93 2.92
N GLN A 163 -18.71 2.50 2.47
CA GLN A 163 -18.51 1.83 1.19
C GLN A 163 -19.33 0.54 1.08
N ALA A 164 -19.27 -0.34 2.08
CA ALA A 164 -19.91 -1.66 2.05
C ALA A 164 -21.44 -1.60 1.84
N ILE A 165 -22.08 -0.49 2.21
CA ILE A 165 -23.52 -0.29 2.05
C ILE A 165 -23.93 -0.20 0.57
N PHE A 166 -23.10 0.43 -0.27
CA PHE A 166 -23.48 0.72 -1.66
C PHE A 166 -23.61 -0.55 -2.50
N PRO A 167 -22.61 -1.45 -2.61
CA PRO A 167 -22.73 -2.67 -3.43
C PRO A 167 -23.90 -3.55 -3.03
N ILE A 168 -24.14 -3.69 -1.72
CA ILE A 168 -25.22 -4.52 -1.18
C ILE A 168 -26.58 -4.02 -1.67
N THR A 169 -26.79 -2.70 -1.70
CA THR A 169 -28.09 -2.10 -2.01
C THR A 169 -28.25 -1.65 -3.46
N ASP A 170 -27.17 -1.57 -4.24
CA ASP A 170 -27.21 -1.15 -5.64
C ASP A 170 -27.95 -2.19 -6.50
N SER A 171 -28.89 -1.72 -7.31
CA SER A 171 -29.79 -2.57 -8.10
C SER A 171 -29.11 -3.29 -9.27
N THR A 172 -27.91 -2.85 -9.64
CA THR A 172 -27.07 -3.45 -10.69
C THR A 172 -25.98 -4.35 -10.13
N GLU A 173 -25.66 -4.22 -8.84
CA GLU A 173 -24.66 -5.03 -8.14
C GLU A 173 -25.31 -6.20 -7.39
N MET A 174 -25.61 -6.06 -6.09
CA MET A 174 -26.14 -7.15 -5.26
C MET A 174 -27.66 -7.06 -5.05
N ASN A 175 -28.26 -5.88 -5.23
CA ASN A 175 -29.71 -5.64 -5.21
C ASN A 175 -30.43 -6.25 -3.98
N GLN A 176 -29.83 -6.13 -2.79
CA GLN A 176 -30.37 -6.66 -1.55
C GLN A 176 -31.06 -5.55 -0.73
N GLY A 177 -32.24 -5.88 -0.19
CA GLY A 177 -32.99 -5.02 0.72
C GLY A 177 -32.45 -5.12 2.14
N ARG A 178 -32.28 -3.98 2.83
CA ARG A 178 -31.71 -3.95 4.19
C ARG A 178 -32.47 -4.82 5.19
N GLU A 179 -33.80 -4.66 5.23
CA GLU A 179 -34.65 -5.42 6.15
C GLU A 179 -34.77 -6.89 5.74
N GLU A 180 -34.71 -7.20 4.44
CA GLU A 180 -34.71 -8.58 3.95
C GLU A 180 -33.43 -9.28 4.36
N LEU A 181 -32.27 -8.64 4.17
CA LEU A 181 -30.99 -9.18 4.63
C LEU A 181 -30.98 -9.45 6.14
N GLU A 182 -31.52 -8.52 6.94
CA GLU A 182 -31.66 -8.74 8.38
C GLU A 182 -32.53 -9.97 8.70
N ARG A 183 -33.62 -10.19 7.96
CA ARG A 183 -34.47 -11.38 8.11
C ARG A 183 -33.74 -12.66 7.70
N GLU A 184 -33.08 -12.66 6.54
CA GLU A 184 -32.33 -13.81 6.03
C GLU A 184 -31.22 -14.23 7.00
N LEU A 185 -30.39 -13.27 7.45
CA LEU A 185 -29.32 -13.53 8.41
C LEU A 185 -29.85 -13.99 9.77
N SER A 186 -30.97 -13.42 10.25
CA SER A 186 -31.58 -13.83 11.52
C SER A 186 -32.20 -15.23 11.46
N ALA A 187 -32.61 -15.68 10.27
CA ALA A 187 -33.19 -17.01 10.08
C ALA A 187 -32.14 -18.13 10.11
N ILE A 188 -30.85 -17.81 10.02
CA ILE A 188 -29.74 -18.75 10.09
C ILE A 188 -29.15 -18.73 11.52
N PRO A 189 -29.33 -19.79 12.32
CA PRO A 189 -28.88 -19.81 13.72
C PRO A 189 -27.40 -19.48 13.87
N GLU A 190 -26.55 -19.99 12.98
CA GLU A 190 -25.11 -19.77 12.99
C GLU A 190 -24.77 -18.28 12.79
N TYR A 191 -25.45 -17.58 11.88
CA TYR A 191 -25.26 -16.14 11.74
C TYR A 191 -25.75 -15.38 12.97
N ALA A 192 -26.95 -15.70 13.47
CA ALA A 192 -27.47 -15.08 14.67
C ALA A 192 -26.51 -15.20 15.86
N ASP A 193 -25.83 -16.34 16.01
CA ASP A 193 -24.81 -16.60 17.03
C ASP A 193 -23.55 -15.76 16.78
N GLN A 194 -23.04 -15.72 15.55
CA GLN A 194 -21.86 -14.91 15.19
C GLN A 194 -22.09 -13.42 15.42
N PHE A 195 -23.26 -12.90 15.04
CA PHE A 195 -23.64 -11.51 15.31
C PHE A 195 -23.75 -11.23 16.82
N ARG A 196 -24.32 -12.15 17.61
CA ARG A 196 -24.35 -12.01 19.09
C ARG A 196 -22.95 -11.96 19.68
N ASN A 197 -22.04 -12.79 19.21
CA ASN A 197 -20.66 -12.82 19.67
C ASN A 197 -19.89 -11.53 19.29
N ALA A 198 -20.13 -11.01 18.08
CA ALA A 198 -19.43 -9.84 17.57
C ALA A 198 -19.93 -8.49 18.12
N PHE A 199 -21.24 -8.37 18.41
CA PHE A 199 -21.86 -7.09 18.75
C PHE A 199 -22.61 -7.08 20.08
N GLY A 200 -23.02 -8.24 20.59
CA GLY A 200 -23.92 -8.33 21.76
C GLY A 200 -25.22 -7.54 21.58
N GLY A 201 -25.83 -7.14 22.70
CA GLY A 201 -27.02 -6.29 22.72
C GLY A 201 -28.31 -6.96 22.24
N ASP A 202 -29.38 -6.16 22.17
CA ASP A 202 -30.75 -6.65 21.93
C ASP A 202 -31.04 -6.94 20.44
N LYS A 203 -30.39 -6.23 19.51
CA LYS A 203 -30.55 -6.42 18.06
C LYS A 203 -29.19 -6.59 17.35
N PRO A 204 -28.49 -7.71 17.59
CA PRO A 204 -27.14 -7.95 17.07
C PRO A 204 -27.13 -8.11 15.55
N VAL A 205 -28.14 -8.77 14.98
CA VAL A 205 -28.31 -8.87 13.52
C VAL A 205 -28.95 -7.59 13.01
N SER A 206 -28.15 -6.75 12.37
CA SER A 206 -28.60 -5.50 11.75
C SER A 206 -27.78 -5.22 10.50
N PHE A 207 -28.36 -4.49 9.55
CA PHE A 207 -27.67 -4.10 8.32
C PHE A 207 -26.40 -3.27 8.61
N GLN A 208 -26.45 -2.43 9.64
CA GLN A 208 -25.28 -1.68 10.11
C GLN A 208 -24.17 -2.62 10.58
N ASN A 209 -24.51 -3.62 11.40
CA ASN A 209 -23.54 -4.59 11.91
C ASN A 209 -22.98 -5.49 10.78
N THR A 210 -23.76 -5.75 9.74
CA THR A 210 -23.27 -6.39 8.51
C THR A 210 -22.17 -5.55 7.87
N ALA A 211 -22.42 -4.27 7.58
CA ALA A 211 -21.40 -3.36 7.03
C ALA A 211 -20.18 -3.23 7.95
N TYR A 212 -20.40 -3.16 9.26
CA TYR A 212 -19.35 -3.00 10.26
C TYR A 212 -18.41 -4.22 10.32
N SER A 213 -18.98 -5.42 10.26
CA SER A 213 -18.18 -6.66 10.24
C SER A 213 -17.37 -6.79 8.95
N ILE A 214 -17.97 -6.49 7.78
CA ILE A 214 -17.26 -6.47 6.49
C ILE A 214 -16.08 -5.50 6.53
N ALA A 215 -16.29 -4.26 6.99
CA ALA A 215 -15.23 -3.27 7.14
C ALA A 215 -14.09 -3.75 8.05
N SER A 216 -14.42 -4.39 9.18
CA SER A 216 -13.41 -4.99 10.06
C SER A 216 -12.60 -6.10 9.36
N PHE A 217 -13.22 -6.93 8.53
CA PHE A 217 -12.49 -7.92 7.74
C PHE A 217 -11.60 -7.26 6.68
N GLU A 218 -12.09 -6.26 5.96
CA GLU A 218 -11.33 -5.57 4.91
C GLU A 218 -10.07 -4.88 5.46
N ARG A 219 -10.10 -4.38 6.70
CA ARG A 219 -8.92 -3.85 7.41
C ARG A 219 -7.79 -4.86 7.59
N THR A 220 -8.08 -6.15 7.50
CA THR A 220 -7.07 -7.22 7.60
C THR A 220 -6.39 -7.53 6.27
N ILE A 221 -6.89 -7.01 5.15
CA ILE A 221 -6.40 -7.29 3.80
C ILE A 221 -5.25 -6.32 3.48
N LEU A 222 -4.09 -6.61 4.06
CA LEU A 222 -2.91 -5.75 4.03
C LEU A 222 -1.74 -6.39 3.26
N SER A 223 -1.02 -5.55 2.51
CA SER A 223 0.25 -5.89 1.88
C SER A 223 1.33 -4.93 2.35
N ASP A 224 2.21 -5.39 3.24
CA ASP A 224 3.30 -4.64 3.88
C ASP A 224 4.67 -5.36 3.85
N ASN A 225 4.75 -6.46 3.10
CA ASN A 225 5.95 -7.32 3.02
C ASN A 225 6.32 -7.72 1.58
N SER A 226 5.97 -6.87 0.62
CA SER A 226 6.41 -7.00 -0.76
C SER A 226 7.94 -6.90 -0.89
N ARG A 227 8.46 -7.21 -2.08
CA ARG A 227 9.89 -7.02 -2.40
C ARG A 227 10.30 -5.55 -2.27
N PHE A 228 9.41 -4.63 -2.59
CA PHE A 228 9.62 -3.19 -2.37
C PHE A 228 9.73 -2.89 -0.87
N ASP A 229 8.83 -3.42 -0.03
CA ASP A 229 8.86 -3.17 1.41
C ASP A 229 10.15 -3.66 2.06
N LYS A 230 10.60 -4.88 1.71
CA LYS A 230 11.89 -5.43 2.14
C LYS A 230 13.05 -4.54 1.72
N TYR A 231 13.04 -4.06 0.48
CA TYR A 231 14.04 -3.13 -0.04
C TYR A 231 14.06 -1.81 0.74
N THR A 232 12.89 -1.24 1.06
CA THR A 232 12.83 -0.02 1.88
C THR A 232 13.41 -0.24 3.27
N ARG A 233 13.26 -1.44 3.85
CA ARG A 233 13.82 -1.83 5.15
C ARG A 233 15.31 -2.20 5.11
N GLY A 234 15.96 -2.04 3.96
CA GLY A 234 17.41 -2.19 3.80
C GLY A 234 17.86 -3.49 3.12
N ASP A 235 16.96 -4.40 2.75
CA ASP A 235 17.30 -5.58 1.95
C ASP A 235 17.52 -5.18 0.48
N GLN A 236 18.73 -4.75 0.16
CA GLN A 236 19.09 -4.26 -1.18
C GLN A 236 18.90 -5.31 -2.28
N ALA A 237 18.99 -6.60 -1.93
CA ALA A 237 18.83 -7.71 -2.85
C ALA A 237 17.36 -8.03 -3.14
N ALA A 238 16.40 -7.49 -2.35
CA ALA A 238 14.99 -7.74 -2.55
C ALA A 238 14.50 -7.26 -3.93
N LEU A 239 15.04 -6.16 -4.46
CA LEU A 239 14.81 -5.71 -5.83
C LEU A 239 15.97 -6.13 -6.75
N SER A 240 15.64 -6.46 -7.99
CA SER A 240 16.61 -6.64 -9.06
C SER A 240 17.13 -5.28 -9.56
N THR A 241 18.20 -5.29 -10.36
CA THR A 241 18.74 -4.08 -10.99
C THR A 241 17.69 -3.37 -11.85
N ASN A 242 16.88 -4.12 -12.60
CA ASN A 242 15.82 -3.54 -13.43
C ASN A 242 14.71 -2.91 -12.60
N GLU A 243 14.32 -3.52 -11.47
CA GLU A 243 13.31 -2.94 -10.58
C GLU A 243 13.81 -1.67 -9.89
N ARG A 244 15.09 -1.64 -9.46
CA ARG A 244 15.71 -0.41 -8.95
C ARG A 244 15.75 0.70 -10.01
N HIS A 245 16.07 0.36 -11.26
CA HIS A 245 16.01 1.31 -12.37
C HIS A 245 14.59 1.84 -12.57
N GLY A 246 13.58 0.95 -12.60
CA GLY A 246 12.17 1.34 -12.70
C GLY A 246 11.72 2.25 -11.56
N LEU A 247 12.15 1.97 -10.33
CA LEU A 247 11.91 2.83 -9.18
C LEU A 247 12.55 4.22 -9.33
N ASN A 248 13.76 4.31 -9.88
CA ASN A 248 14.41 5.59 -10.17
C ASN A 248 13.65 6.37 -11.25
N VAL A 249 13.15 5.71 -12.28
CA VAL A 249 12.26 6.32 -13.27
C VAL A 249 10.99 6.82 -12.61
N PHE A 250 10.30 6.01 -11.80
CA PHE A 250 9.07 6.37 -11.09
C PHE A 250 9.23 7.62 -10.20
N ARG A 251 10.39 7.75 -9.53
CA ARG A 251 10.71 8.87 -8.63
C ARG A 251 11.36 10.06 -9.34
N SER A 252 11.56 9.98 -10.66
CA SER A 252 12.27 11.03 -11.38
C SER A 252 11.41 12.28 -11.56
N LEU A 253 12.07 13.45 -11.61
CA LEU A 253 11.42 14.71 -11.96
C LEU A 253 10.94 14.77 -13.42
N LYS A 254 11.33 13.80 -14.27
CA LYS A 254 10.89 13.73 -15.67
C LYS A 254 9.51 13.10 -15.81
N THR A 255 9.24 12.05 -15.05
CA THR A 255 7.97 11.30 -15.12
C THR A 255 6.99 11.71 -14.03
N ARG A 256 7.49 12.18 -12.87
CA ARG A 256 6.70 12.75 -11.77
C ARG A 256 5.60 11.82 -11.23
N CYS A 257 5.75 10.49 -11.39
CA CYS A 257 4.75 9.51 -10.94
C CYS A 257 4.48 9.61 -9.43
N PHE A 258 5.54 9.85 -8.66
CA PHE A 258 5.50 9.99 -7.21
C PHE A 258 4.66 11.17 -6.70
N GLU A 259 4.33 12.16 -7.54
CA GLU A 259 3.53 13.33 -7.11
C GLU A 259 2.08 12.93 -6.79
N CYS A 260 1.58 11.92 -7.49
CA CYS A 260 0.25 11.37 -7.23
C CYS A 260 0.33 10.02 -6.51
N HIS A 261 1.30 9.17 -6.85
CA HIS A 261 1.41 7.82 -6.28
C HIS A 261 2.43 7.80 -5.13
N ASN A 262 1.96 8.08 -3.92
CA ASN A 262 2.84 8.28 -2.77
C ASN A 262 3.13 6.97 -2.01
N ILE A 263 4.39 6.79 -1.62
CA ILE A 263 4.84 5.70 -0.75
C ILE A 263 4.25 5.91 0.68
N PRO A 264 3.84 4.84 1.39
CA PRO A 264 4.11 3.43 1.09
C PRO A 264 3.01 2.68 0.34
N THR A 265 1.80 3.24 0.22
CA THR A 265 0.66 2.56 -0.41
C THR A 265 0.56 2.80 -1.92
N PHE A 266 1.41 3.66 -2.48
CA PHE A 266 1.37 4.14 -3.86
C PHE A 266 0.03 4.80 -4.24
N ASN A 267 -0.68 5.32 -3.24
CA ASN A 267 -1.97 5.99 -3.40
C ASN A 267 -1.83 7.53 -3.27
N ASN A 268 -2.85 8.25 -3.74
CA ASN A 268 -3.03 9.69 -3.56
C ASN A 268 -4.17 9.94 -2.56
N PRO A 269 -3.96 10.75 -1.49
CA PRO A 269 -5.09 11.21 -0.68
C PRO A 269 -6.04 12.15 -1.45
N ASP A 270 -5.58 12.77 -2.54
CA ASP A 270 -6.35 13.67 -3.36
C ASP A 270 -6.94 13.01 -4.61
N PHE A 271 -8.07 13.52 -5.07
CA PHE A 271 -8.62 13.22 -6.40
C PHE A 271 -8.01 14.13 -7.46
N LYS A 272 -7.70 13.58 -8.65
CA LYS A 272 -7.12 14.31 -9.78
C LYS A 272 -7.89 14.01 -11.06
N VAL A 273 -7.98 15.00 -11.95
CA VAL A 273 -8.45 14.80 -13.33
C VAL A 273 -7.29 14.18 -14.11
N VAL A 274 -7.41 12.88 -14.42
CA VAL A 274 -6.34 12.09 -15.03
C VAL A 274 -6.39 12.06 -16.56
N GLY A 275 -7.44 12.60 -17.18
CA GLY A 275 -7.57 12.67 -18.64
C GLY A 275 -7.69 11.32 -19.34
N VAL A 276 -8.12 10.29 -18.61
CA VAL A 276 -8.43 8.98 -19.20
C VAL A 276 -9.67 9.14 -20.09
N PRO A 277 -9.61 8.76 -21.39
CA PRO A 277 -10.76 8.85 -22.28
C PRO A 277 -11.93 7.98 -21.81
N ASP A 278 -13.15 8.45 -22.05
CA ASP A 278 -14.34 7.65 -21.84
C ASP A 278 -14.36 6.41 -22.76
N LEU A 279 -14.86 5.30 -22.22
CA LEU A 279 -15.06 4.08 -23.00
C LEU A 279 -16.19 4.25 -24.03
N ASP A 280 -17.23 5.00 -23.67
CA ASP A 280 -18.35 5.38 -24.52
C ASP A 280 -18.50 6.91 -24.46
N PRO A 281 -18.13 7.64 -25.53
CA PRO A 281 -18.24 9.09 -25.58
C PRO A 281 -19.66 9.63 -25.38
N GLU A 282 -20.69 8.83 -25.66
CA GLU A 282 -22.09 9.21 -25.47
C GLU A 282 -22.57 9.01 -24.01
N LYS A 283 -21.76 8.33 -23.18
CA LYS A 283 -22.04 8.04 -21.78
C LYS A 283 -20.80 8.30 -20.91
N PRO A 284 -20.35 9.56 -20.82
CA PRO A 284 -19.11 9.89 -20.13
C PRO A 284 -19.18 9.56 -18.64
N ASP A 285 -18.08 9.06 -18.09
CA ASP A 285 -17.89 8.92 -16.65
C ASP A 285 -17.43 10.27 -16.10
N LEU A 286 -18.38 11.05 -15.57
CA LEU A 286 -18.11 12.39 -15.03
C LEU A 286 -17.20 12.37 -13.78
N GLY A 287 -16.80 11.21 -13.29
CA GLY A 287 -15.89 11.09 -12.16
C GLY A 287 -16.54 11.53 -10.85
N ARG A 288 -15.85 12.42 -10.13
CA ARG A 288 -16.32 13.08 -8.91
C ARG A 288 -16.83 14.47 -9.30
N PHE A 289 -18.11 14.75 -9.08
CA PHE A 289 -18.78 16.04 -9.33
C PHE A 289 -19.71 16.42 -8.18
#